data_AF-A0A534AVS1-F1
#
_entry.id   AF-A0A534AVS1-F1
#
_cell.length_a   1.000
_cell.length_b   1.000
_cell.length_c   1.000
_cell.angle_alpha   90.00
_cell.angle_beta   90.00
_cell.angle_gamma   90.00
#
_symmetry.space_group_name_H-M   'P 1'
#
loop_
_entity.id
_entity.type
_entity.pdbx_description
1 polymer ?
#
loop_
_entity_poly.entity_id
_entity_poly.type
_entity_poly.pdbx_seq_one_letter_code
_entity_poly.pdbx_strand_id
1 'polypeptide(L)'
;MNHTATHQAGAPGASPQADPEKLPGIRHIVAIGSGKGGVGKSTVSVNLALVLQRLGGRIGLVDADVLGPSIPGMLGIPTGRPPAATRDGKAIPAERHGVKT
;
A
#
# COMPACT_ATOMS: atom_id res chain seq x y z
N MET A 1 20.93 30.94 49.88
CA MET A 1 22.15 30.49 49.18
C MET A 1 22.37 29.03 49.56
N ASN A 2 22.26 27.97 48.77
CA ASN A 2 22.22 27.71 47.31
C ASN A 2 21.38 26.42 47.08
N HIS A 3 20.47 26.37 46.09
CA HIS A 3 20.59 25.65 44.80
C HIS A 3 21.17 24.22 44.95
N THR A 4 20.53 23.12 44.54
CA THR A 4 20.02 22.82 43.18
C THR A 4 19.23 21.50 43.23
N ALA A 5 17.98 21.49 42.75
CA ALA A 5 17.25 20.25 42.46
C ALA A 5 17.52 19.84 41.00
N THR A 6 18.06 18.64 40.82
CA THR A 6 18.35 18.03 39.52
C THR A 6 17.04 17.65 38.81
N HIS A 7 16.76 18.32 37.70
CA HIS A 7 15.74 17.89 36.74
C HIS A 7 16.26 16.64 36.00
N GLN A 8 15.65 15.48 36.25
CA GLN A 8 15.83 14.29 35.41
C GLN A 8 14.80 14.35 34.26
N ALA A 9 15.27 14.72 33.07
CA ALA A 9 14.48 14.67 31.84
C ALA A 9 14.32 13.21 31.41
N GLY A 10 13.15 12.62 31.69
CA GLY A 10 12.73 11.37 31.08
C GLY A 10 12.47 11.60 29.59
N ALA A 11 13.18 10.86 28.73
CA ALA A 11 12.89 10.84 27.30
C ALA A 11 11.42 10.45 27.07
N PRO A 12 10.68 11.11 26.15
CA PRO A 12 9.33 10.69 25.83
C PRO A 12 9.37 9.25 25.33
N GLY A 13 8.78 8.35 26.13
CA GLY A 13 8.68 6.94 25.81
C GLY A 13 8.02 6.77 24.44
N ALA A 14 8.68 6.03 23.55
CA ALA A 14 8.04 5.54 22.35
C ALA A 14 6.77 4.81 22.77
N SER A 15 5.62 5.35 22.39
CA SER A 15 4.36 4.63 22.48
C SER A 15 4.56 3.28 21.79
N PRO A 16 4.08 2.16 22.37
CA PRO A 16 4.10 0.89 21.68
C PRO A 16 3.42 1.09 20.33
N GLN A 17 4.19 1.05 19.25
CA GLN A 17 3.61 0.98 17.91
C GLN A 17 2.80 -0.31 17.91
N ALA A 18 1.48 -0.18 17.92
CA ALA A 18 0.60 -1.32 17.78
C ALA A 18 1.06 -2.10 16.55
N ASP A 19 1.35 -3.39 16.75
CA ASP A 19 1.68 -4.27 15.63
C ASP A 19 0.56 -4.11 14.59
N PRO A 20 0.88 -3.77 13.33
CA PRO A 20 -0.15 -3.60 12.32
C PRO A 20 -0.98 -4.88 12.28
N GLU A 21 -2.29 -4.74 12.51
CA GLU A 21 -3.21 -5.86 12.47
C GLU A 21 -3.02 -6.58 11.13
N LYS A 22 -2.63 -7.86 11.19
CA LYS A 22 -2.28 -8.63 9.99
C LYS A 22 -3.54 -8.83 9.17
N LEU A 23 -3.52 -8.35 7.93
CA LEU A 23 -4.61 -8.61 6.98
C LEU A 23 -4.77 -10.13 6.77
N PRO A 24 -5.93 -10.73 7.10
CA PRO A 24 -6.13 -12.17 7.01
C PRO A 24 -5.83 -12.70 5.60
N GLY A 25 -5.08 -13.79 5.52
CA GLY A 25 -4.73 -14.43 4.24
C GLY A 25 -3.62 -13.73 3.44
N ILE A 26 -3.07 -12.61 3.91
CA ILE A 26 -1.94 -11.91 3.29
C ILE A 26 -0.65 -12.27 4.02
N ARG A 27 0.30 -12.89 3.32
CA ARG A 27 1.60 -13.29 3.89
C ARG A 27 2.61 -12.14 3.94
N HIS A 28 2.57 -11.25 2.96
CA HIS A 28 3.51 -10.15 2.79
C HIS A 28 2.78 -8.90 2.31
N ILE A 29 3.13 -7.75 2.89
CA ILE A 29 2.67 -6.42 2.47
C ILE A 29 3.91 -5.64 2.06
N VAL A 30 3.94 -5.13 0.83
CA VAL A 30 5.05 -4.34 0.30
C VAL A 30 4.52 -2.97 -0.05
N ALA A 31 4.93 -1.96 0.72
CA ALA A 31 4.61 -0.57 0.44
C ALA A 31 5.65 0.03 -0.52
N ILE A 32 5.20 0.67 -1.59
CA ILE A 32 6.07 1.32 -2.59
C ILE A 32 5.74 2.81 -2.57
N GLY A 33 6.73 3.62 -2.19
CA GLY A 33 6.59 5.08 -2.05
C GLY A 33 7.67 5.85 -2.83
N SER A 34 7.43 7.14 -3.03
CA SER A 34 8.41 8.06 -3.64
C SER A 34 8.29 9.46 -3.05
N GLY A 35 9.42 10.15 -2.87
CA GLY A 35 9.43 11.52 -2.34
C GLY A 35 9.06 12.62 -3.35
N LYS A 36 8.90 12.27 -4.64
CA LYS A 36 8.57 13.20 -5.73
C LYS A 36 7.64 12.52 -6.74
N GLY A 37 6.85 13.32 -7.46
CA GLY A 37 6.04 12.84 -8.58
C GLY A 37 6.89 12.47 -9.81
N GLY A 38 6.38 11.59 -10.65
CA GLY A 38 7.00 11.26 -11.96
C GLY A 38 8.22 10.34 -11.92
N VAL A 39 8.65 9.84 -10.76
CA VAL A 39 9.83 8.96 -10.65
C VAL A 39 9.60 7.52 -11.13
N GLY A 40 8.40 7.19 -11.61
CA GLY A 40 8.07 5.85 -12.08
C GLY A 40 7.61 4.85 -11.00
N LYS A 41 7.20 5.33 -9.81
CA LYS A 41 6.65 4.49 -8.72
C LYS A 41 5.61 3.48 -9.24
N SER A 42 4.58 3.94 -9.96
CA SER A 42 3.51 3.06 -10.46
C SER A 42 4.02 2.06 -11.50
N THR A 43 4.99 2.45 -12.32
CA THR A 43 5.68 1.54 -13.26
C THR A 43 6.38 0.41 -12.54
N VAL A 44 7.11 0.73 -11.47
CA VAL A 44 7.78 -0.27 -10.63
C VAL A 44 6.76 -1.17 -9.94
N SER A 45 5.71 -0.60 -9.34
CA SER A 45 4.65 -1.37 -8.67
C SER A 45 3.98 -2.38 -9.59
N VAL A 46 3.59 -1.97 -10.80
CA VAL A 46 2.94 -2.86 -11.78
C VAL A 46 3.89 -3.97 -12.23
N ASN A 47 5.14 -3.64 -12.60
CA ASN A 47 6.08 -4.66 -13.07
C ASN A 47 6.47 -5.65 -11.96
N LEU A 48 6.64 -5.17 -10.73
CA LEU A 48 6.91 -6.06 -9.59
C LEU A 48 5.74 -7.02 -9.37
N ALA A 49 4.50 -6.53 -9.40
CA ALA A 49 3.31 -7.38 -9.28
C ALA A 49 3.24 -8.44 -10.38
N LEU A 50 3.52 -8.07 -11.63
CA LEU A 50 3.52 -8.99 -12.77
C LEU A 50 4.63 -10.05 -12.67
N VAL A 51 5.83 -9.68 -12.25
CA VAL A 51 6.93 -10.65 -12.05
C VAL A 51 6.59 -11.62 -10.92
N LEU A 52 6.11 -11.13 -9.78
CA LEU A 52 5.71 -11.99 -8.66
C LEU A 52 4.55 -12.93 -9.03
N GLN A 53 3.60 -12.45 -9.84
CA GLN A 53 2.52 -13.28 -10.37
C GLN A 53 3.08 -14.37 -11.30
N ARG A 54 4.00 -14.04 -12.20
CA ARG A 54 4.67 -15.00 -13.09
C ARG A 54 5.49 -16.06 -12.35
N LEU A 55 6.00 -15.73 -11.16
CA LEU A 55 6.67 -16.65 -10.25
C LEU A 55 5.68 -17.53 -9.43
N GLY A 56 4.38 -17.46 -9.71
CA GLY A 56 3.34 -18.27 -9.06
C GLY A 56 2.71 -17.61 -7.83
N GLY A 57 2.98 -16.33 -7.58
CA GLY A 57 2.39 -15.58 -6.47
C GLY A 57 0.90 -15.28 -6.69
N ARG A 58 0.12 -15.29 -5.59
CA ARG A 58 -1.23 -14.69 -5.56
C ARG A 58 -1.09 -13.23 -5.20
N ILE A 59 -1.28 -12.34 -6.18
CA ILE A 59 -0.94 -10.93 -6.05
C ILE A 59 -2.20 -10.06 -6.09
N GLY A 60 -2.34 -9.24 -5.06
CA GLY A 60 -3.21 -8.06 -5.05
C GLY A 60 -2.35 -6.81 -5.17
N LEU A 61 -2.76 -5.86 -5.99
CA LEU A 61 -2.12 -4.57 -6.16
C LEU A 61 -3.14 -3.47 -5.88
N VAL A 62 -2.84 -2.56 -4.96
CA VAL A 62 -3.74 -1.46 -4.59
C VAL A 62 -3.06 -0.15 -4.93
N ASP A 63 -3.78 0.72 -5.63
CA ASP A 63 -3.33 2.09 -5.90
C ASP A 63 -3.79 3.01 -4.77
N ALA A 64 -2.83 3.64 -4.10
CA ALA A 64 -3.08 4.67 -3.10
C ALA A 64 -2.67 6.07 -3.61
N ASP A 65 -2.32 6.18 -4.89
CA ASP A 65 -1.93 7.44 -5.51
C ASP A 65 -3.16 8.18 -6.05
N VAL A 66 -3.30 9.44 -5.68
CA VAL A 66 -4.44 10.29 -6.08
C VAL A 66 -4.15 11.02 -7.41
N LEU A 67 -2.87 11.22 -7.75
CA LEU A 67 -2.44 12.14 -8.80
C LEU A 67 -1.64 11.47 -9.94
N GLY A 68 -1.41 10.15 -9.85
CA GLY A 68 -0.66 9.37 -10.83
C GLY A 68 -1.52 8.67 -11.91
N PRO A 69 -0.90 8.05 -12.93
CA PRO A 69 -1.62 7.14 -13.82
C PRO A 69 -2.20 5.99 -13.02
N SER A 70 -3.51 5.78 -13.17
CA SER A 70 -4.25 4.71 -12.50
C SER A 70 -3.63 3.35 -12.82
N ILE A 71 -3.22 2.59 -11.80
CA ILE A 71 -2.72 1.21 -11.95
C ILE A 71 -3.64 0.34 -12.82
N PRO A 72 -4.98 0.34 -12.61
CA PRO A 72 -5.91 -0.31 -13.54
C PRO A 72 -5.69 0.06 -15.01
N GLY A 73 -5.51 1.35 -15.30
CA GLY A 73 -5.22 1.83 -16.65
C GLY A 73 -3.89 1.32 -17.20
N MET A 74 -2.84 1.26 -16.39
CA MET A 74 -1.53 0.70 -16.80
C MET A 74 -1.60 -0.80 -17.12
N LEU A 75 -2.52 -1.53 -16.49
CA LEU A 75 -2.79 -2.92 -16.81
C LEU A 75 -3.67 -3.07 -18.06
N GLY A 76 -4.23 -1.98 -18.61
CA GLY A 76 -5.17 -2.02 -19.73
C GLY A 76 -6.60 -2.38 -19.31
N ILE A 77 -6.95 -2.12 -18.05
CA ILE A 77 -8.31 -2.24 -17.54
C ILE A 77 -9.03 -0.90 -17.80
N PRO A 78 -10.27 -0.91 -18.33
CA PRO A 78 -11.03 0.32 -18.54
C PRO A 78 -11.15 1.16 -17.25
N THR A 79 -10.83 2.44 -17.35
CA THR A 79 -10.86 3.39 -16.23
C THR A 79 -12.08 4.32 -16.33
N GLY A 80 -12.34 5.09 -15.26
CA GLY A 80 -13.42 6.09 -15.24
C GLY A 80 -14.80 5.55 -14.87
N ARG A 81 -14.88 4.29 -14.43
CA ARG A 81 -16.10 3.69 -13.84
C ARG A 81 -15.80 3.18 -12.43
N PRO A 82 -16.75 3.30 -11.48
CA PRO A 82 -16.60 2.69 -10.17
C PRO A 82 -16.41 1.17 -10.28
N PRO A 83 -15.64 0.55 -9.38
CA PRO A 83 -15.56 -0.91 -9.28
C PRO A 83 -16.95 -1.50 -9.09
N ALA A 84 -17.17 -2.71 -9.63
CA ALA A 84 -18.32 -3.50 -9.24
C ALA A 84 -18.27 -3.77 -7.72
N ALA A 85 -19.43 -3.91 -7.09
CA ALA A 85 -19.53 -4.18 -5.67
C ALA A 85 -20.37 -5.41 -5.37
N THR A 86 -20.05 -6.12 -4.30
CA THR A 86 -20.90 -7.17 -3.72
C THR A 86 -22.17 -6.56 -3.15
N ARG A 87 -23.17 -7.39 -2.83
CA ARG A 87 -24.40 -6.95 -2.12
C ARG A 87 -24.08 -6.21 -0.82
N ASP A 88 -23.02 -6.64 -0.13
CA ASP A 88 -22.57 -6.01 1.12
C ASP A 88 -21.67 -4.77 0.91
N GLY A 89 -21.61 -4.23 -0.32
CA GLY A 89 -20.88 -3.01 -0.64
C GLY A 89 -19.35 -3.15 -0.78
N LYS A 90 -18.79 -4.37 -0.79
CA LYS A 90 -17.35 -4.58 -0.96
C LYS A 90 -16.97 -4.47 -2.43
N ALA A 91 -15.91 -3.74 -2.74
CA ALA A 91 -15.37 -3.68 -4.09
C ALA A 91 -14.93 -5.07 -4.56
N ILE A 92 -15.37 -5.43 -5.76
CA ILE A 92 -14.91 -6.62 -6.49
C ILE A 92 -13.70 -6.16 -7.31
N PRO A 93 -12.48 -6.66 -7.02
CA PRO A 93 -11.29 -6.24 -7.71
C PRO A 93 -11.35 -6.65 -9.18
N ALA A 94 -10.88 -5.78 -10.05
CA ALA A 94 -10.67 -6.13 -11.44
C ALA A 94 -9.45 -7.06 -11.54
N GLU A 95 -9.44 -7.93 -12.54
CA GLU A 95 -8.32 -8.86 -12.73
C GLU A 95 -7.76 -8.77 -14.15
N ARG A 96 -6.44 -8.69 -14.25
CA ARG A 96 -5.72 -8.77 -15.52
C ARG A 96 -4.33 -9.34 -15.30
N HIS A 97 -3.89 -10.19 -16.22
CA HIS A 97 -2.61 -10.91 -16.11
C HIS A 97 -2.43 -11.67 -14.78
N GLY A 98 -3.53 -12.16 -14.19
CA GLY A 98 -3.52 -12.84 -12.89
C GLY A 98 -3.25 -11.94 -11.69
N VAL A 99 -3.24 -10.61 -11.86
CA VAL A 99 -3.13 -9.60 -10.80
C VAL A 99 -4.50 -9.01 -10.54
N LYS A 100 -4.90 -9.01 -9.27
CA LYS A 100 -6.15 -8.37 -8.81
C LYS A 100 -5.86 -6.93 -8.36
N THR A 101 -6.63 -5.96 -8.85
CA THR A 101 -6.46 -4.53 -8.55
C THR A 101 -7.77 -3.80 -8.35
#